data_AF-A0A810N8E9-F1
#
_entry.id   AF-A0A810N8E9-F1
#
_cell.length_a   1.000
_cell.length_b   1.000
_cell.length_c   1.000
_cell.angle_alpha   90.00
_cell.angle_beta   90.00
_cell.angle_gamma   90.00
#
_symmetry.space_group_name_H-M   'P 1'
#
loop_
_entity.id
_entity.type
_entity.pdbx_description
1 polymer ?
#
loop_
_entity_poly.entity_id
_entity_poly.type
_entity_poly.pdbx_seq_one_letter_code
_entity_poly.pdbx_strand_id
1 'polypeptide(L)'
;MSRVQLALRVSDLEGSIAFYSKLFDTEPAKRRPGYANFAVENPPLKLVLLEGETDQPTVMDHLGVEVATTEQVDAATRRLTDAGLVTLEENSTECCYALQDKVWVRGPGDEPWEVYTVKADSPTCRRPPKATAAPRPPRSSPPVARLPPATAAPPPESPASQQAPSTSRRPAGVPAPHSDPREDHGRWPRTITYRNGRLQPPGYASRGT
;
A
#
# COMPACT_ATOMS: atom_id res chain seq x y z
N MET A 1 0.80 -4.76 -16.52
CA MET A 1 -0.12 -4.14 -15.54
C MET A 1 0.71 -3.55 -14.42
N SER A 2 0.37 -2.36 -13.91
CA SER A 2 1.10 -1.73 -12.81
C SER A 2 0.56 -2.18 -11.45
N ARG A 3 1.39 -2.11 -10.41
CA ARG A 3 1.00 -2.39 -9.02
C ARG A 3 1.55 -1.35 -8.06
N VAL A 4 0.89 -1.20 -6.91
CA VAL A 4 1.39 -0.34 -5.83
C VAL A 4 2.59 -1.01 -5.17
N GLN A 5 3.60 -0.23 -4.79
CA GLN A 5 4.63 -0.61 -3.85
C GLN A 5 4.36 0.03 -2.49
N LEU A 6 4.48 -0.78 -1.45
CA LEU A 6 4.52 -0.34 -0.06
C LEU A 6 5.87 -0.78 0.54
N ALA A 7 6.74 0.18 0.86
CA ALA A 7 7.97 -0.09 1.58
C ALA A 7 7.82 0.27 3.05
N LEU A 8 8.07 -0.70 3.92
CA LEU A 8 7.98 -0.56 5.37
C LEU A 8 9.34 -0.77 6.01
N ARG A 9 9.66 0.09 6.97
CA ARG A 9 10.78 -0.11 7.88
C ARG A 9 10.28 -0.81 9.13
N VAL A 10 10.75 -2.04 9.36
CA VAL A 10 10.27 -2.94 10.40
C VAL A 10 11.38 -3.22 11.43
N SER A 11 11.02 -3.32 12.70
CA SER A 11 11.98 -3.57 13.80
C SER A 11 12.39 -5.03 13.95
N ASP A 12 11.54 -5.96 13.50
CA ASP A 12 11.81 -7.40 13.44
C ASP A 12 11.46 -7.89 12.02
N LEU A 13 12.50 -8.09 11.20
CA LEU A 13 12.34 -8.52 9.82
C LEU A 13 11.76 -9.94 9.73
N GLU A 14 12.24 -10.88 10.53
CA GLU A 14 11.81 -12.28 10.48
C GLU A 14 10.37 -12.44 10.99
N GLY A 15 10.02 -11.77 12.09
CA GLY A 15 8.65 -11.69 12.59
C GLY A 15 7.71 -11.06 11.56
N SER A 16 8.15 -10.00 10.88
CA SER A 16 7.36 -9.35 9.82
C SER A 16 7.18 -10.25 8.60
N ILE A 17 8.22 -10.96 8.16
CA ILE A 17 8.12 -11.94 7.08
C ILE A 17 7.09 -13.01 7.43
N ALA A 18 7.17 -13.58 8.63
CA ALA A 18 6.21 -14.60 9.08
C ALA A 18 4.77 -14.06 9.13
N PHE A 19 4.58 -12.81 9.55
CA PHE A 19 3.27 -12.16 9.56
C PHE A 19 2.72 -11.96 8.14
N TYR A 20 3.49 -11.33 7.25
CA TYR A 20 3.03 -11.02 5.90
C TYR A 20 2.85 -12.25 5.03
N SER A 21 3.62 -13.31 5.27
CA SER A 21 3.43 -14.59 4.57
C SER A 21 2.06 -15.19 4.88
N LYS A 22 1.60 -15.08 6.12
CA LYS A 22 0.25 -15.50 6.53
C LYS A 22 -0.84 -14.55 6.03
N LEU A 23 -0.58 -13.24 6.06
CA LEU A 23 -1.57 -12.24 5.66
C LEU A 23 -1.92 -12.34 4.17
N PHE A 24 -0.91 -12.55 3.32
CA PHE A 24 -1.06 -12.61 1.87
C PHE A 24 -1.06 -14.02 1.30
N ASP A 25 -0.93 -15.04 2.15
CA ASP A 25 -0.82 -16.45 1.75
C ASP A 25 0.24 -16.66 0.64
N THR A 26 1.41 -16.08 0.86
CA THR A 26 2.49 -16.03 -0.14
C THR A 26 3.83 -15.84 0.54
N GLU A 27 4.81 -16.64 0.15
CA GLU A 27 6.19 -16.47 0.61
C GLU A 27 6.86 -15.26 -0.07
N PRO A 28 7.88 -14.64 0.55
CA PRO A 28 8.59 -13.54 -0.07
C PRO A 28 9.32 -14.00 -1.34
N ALA A 29 9.18 -13.22 -2.40
CA ALA A 29 9.83 -13.47 -3.68
C ALA A 29 11.35 -13.27 -3.63
N LYS A 30 11.85 -12.44 -2.69
CA LYS A 30 13.29 -12.22 -2.47
C LYS A 30 13.58 -11.99 -0.99
N ARG A 31 14.62 -12.63 -0.47
CA ARG A 31 15.19 -12.39 0.87
C ARG A 31 16.69 -12.10 0.78
N ARG A 32 17.17 -11.15 1.58
CA ARG A 32 18.58 -10.77 1.78
C ARG A 32 18.75 -10.28 3.23
N PRO A 33 19.99 -10.23 3.77
CA PRO A 33 20.22 -9.59 5.06
C PRO A 33 19.63 -8.18 5.09
N GLY A 34 18.77 -7.91 6.07
CA GLY A 34 18.07 -6.62 6.25
C GLY A 34 17.00 -6.28 5.22
N TYR A 35 16.60 -7.21 4.34
CA TYR A 35 15.66 -6.95 3.24
C TYR A 35 14.82 -8.16 2.86
N ALA A 36 13.51 -7.95 2.68
CA ALA A 36 12.65 -8.91 1.98
C ALA A 36 11.64 -8.19 1.07
N ASN A 37 11.17 -8.86 0.02
CA ASN A 37 10.01 -8.39 -0.71
C ASN A 37 9.05 -9.52 -1.08
N PHE A 38 7.78 -9.17 -1.21
CA PHE A 38 6.69 -10.03 -1.66
C PHE A 38 6.14 -9.48 -2.97
N ALA A 39 5.79 -10.38 -3.88
CA ALA A 39 5.05 -10.09 -5.09
C ALA A 39 3.65 -10.70 -4.93
N VAL A 40 2.71 -9.92 -4.40
CA VAL A 40 1.33 -10.36 -4.18
C VAL A 40 0.55 -10.14 -5.46
N GLU A 41 -0.14 -11.19 -5.94
CA GLU A 41 -0.93 -11.11 -7.18
C GLU A 41 -2.29 -10.45 -6.96
N ASN A 42 -2.98 -10.80 -5.87
CA ASN A 42 -4.34 -10.32 -5.58
C ASN A 42 -4.50 -9.97 -4.09
N PRO A 43 -4.53 -8.69 -3.72
CA PRO A 43 -4.43 -7.51 -4.59
C PRO A 43 -3.01 -7.36 -5.20
N PRO A 44 -2.88 -6.80 -6.42
CA PRO A 44 -1.57 -6.52 -7.02
C PRO A 44 -0.75 -5.57 -6.12
N LEU A 45 0.27 -6.11 -5.46
CA LEU A 45 1.07 -5.37 -4.49
C LEU A 45 2.52 -5.86 -4.50
N LYS A 46 3.44 -4.90 -4.54
CA LYS A 46 4.84 -5.09 -4.21
C LYS A 46 5.05 -4.67 -2.75
N LEU A 47 5.16 -5.61 -1.84
CA LEU A 47 5.52 -5.29 -0.45
C LEU A 47 7.03 -5.37 -0.30
N VAL A 48 7.66 -4.34 0.25
CA VAL A 48 9.08 -4.31 0.58
C VAL A 48 9.24 -4.12 2.08
N LEU A 49 10.03 -4.97 2.71
CA LEU A 49 10.39 -4.90 4.12
C LEU A 49 11.87 -4.56 4.24
N LEU A 50 12.14 -3.47 4.93
CA LEU A 50 13.48 -2.98 5.24
C LEU A 50 13.70 -3.12 6.74
N GLU A 51 14.78 -3.78 7.14
CA GLU A 51 15.14 -3.87 8.55
C GLU A 51 15.50 -2.48 9.08
N GLY A 52 14.84 -2.11 10.16
CA GLY A 52 15.03 -0.88 10.91
C GLY A 52 15.77 -1.12 12.22
N GLU A 53 15.66 -0.15 13.12
CA GLU A 53 16.17 -0.28 14.48
C GLU A 53 15.24 -1.18 15.30
N THR A 54 15.83 -2.00 16.16
CA THR A 54 15.09 -2.86 17.09
C THR A 54 14.21 -2.02 18.02
N ASP A 55 13.08 -2.59 18.44
CA ASP A 55 12.10 -1.98 19.36
C ASP A 55 11.41 -0.69 18.86
N GLN A 56 11.62 -0.29 17.60
CA GLN A 56 10.86 0.80 16.98
C GLN A 56 9.53 0.32 16.38
N PRO A 57 8.46 1.13 16.43
CA PRO A 57 7.25 0.87 15.66
C PRO A 57 7.55 0.79 14.16
N THR A 58 6.81 -0.05 13.44
CA THR A 58 6.88 -0.07 11.97
C THR A 58 6.43 1.27 11.41
N VAL A 59 7.19 1.81 10.45
CA VAL A 59 6.88 3.07 9.77
C VAL A 59 6.93 2.89 8.25
N MET A 60 6.14 3.70 7.54
CA MET A 60 6.24 3.81 6.08
C MET A 60 7.60 4.41 5.72
N ASP A 61 8.35 3.71 4.87
CA ASP A 61 9.65 4.19 4.36
C ASP A 61 9.42 5.01 3.08
N HIS A 62 8.79 4.41 2.07
CA HIS A 62 8.37 5.08 0.85
C HIS A 62 7.25 4.31 0.14
N LEU A 63 6.64 4.97 -0.84
CA LEU A 63 5.58 4.42 -1.67
C LEU A 63 6.05 4.35 -3.12
N GLY A 64 5.41 3.50 -3.92
CA GLY A 64 5.70 3.49 -5.35
C GLY A 64 4.61 2.92 -6.23
N VAL A 65 4.83 3.05 -7.53
CA VAL A 65 4.07 2.41 -8.59
C VAL A 65 5.06 1.65 -9.47
N GLU A 66 5.05 0.34 -9.37
CA GLU A 66 5.83 -0.54 -10.24
C GLU A 66 5.11 -0.67 -11.58
N VAL A 67 5.78 -0.27 -12.66
CA VAL A 67 5.29 -0.31 -14.04
C VAL A 67 6.09 -1.32 -14.87
N ALA A 68 5.52 -1.73 -16.00
CA ALA A 68 6.03 -2.87 -16.75
C ALA A 68 7.28 -2.53 -17.61
N THR A 69 7.45 -1.27 -18.01
CA THR A 69 8.52 -0.89 -18.95
C THR A 69 9.12 0.47 -18.64
N THR A 70 10.32 0.72 -19.17
CA THR A 70 11.01 2.03 -19.06
C THR A 70 10.21 3.14 -19.73
N GLU A 71 9.55 2.86 -20.85
CA GLU A 71 8.73 3.87 -21.55
C GLU A 71 7.56 4.37 -20.68
N GLN A 72 7.05 3.51 -19.79
CA GLN A 72 6.02 3.90 -18.82
C GLN A 72 6.60 4.79 -17.70
N VAL A 73 7.85 4.58 -17.29
CA VAL A 73 8.57 5.47 -16.38
C VAL A 73 8.82 6.82 -17.04
N ASP A 74 9.28 6.84 -18.30
CA ASP A 74 9.50 8.08 -19.05
C ASP A 74 8.20 8.87 -19.25
N ALA A 75 7.10 8.18 -19.56
CA ALA A 75 5.78 8.79 -19.67
C ALA A 75 5.29 9.37 -18.34
N ALA A 76 5.52 8.66 -17.23
CA ALA A 76 5.19 9.16 -15.90
C ALA A 76 6.03 10.39 -15.55
N THR A 77 7.33 10.37 -15.83
CA THR A 77 8.27 11.47 -15.62
C THR A 77 7.78 12.74 -16.31
N ARG A 78 7.59 12.68 -17.64
CA ARG A 78 7.08 13.82 -18.44
C ARG A 78 5.79 14.38 -17.84
N ARG A 79 4.80 13.51 -17.59
CA ARG A 79 3.51 13.92 -17.02
C ARG A 79 3.64 14.61 -15.66
N LEU A 80 4.53 14.13 -14.78
CA LEU A 80 4.72 14.71 -13.44
C LEU A 80 5.46 16.05 -13.51
N THR A 81 6.48 16.16 -14.36
CA THR A 81 7.19 17.42 -14.62
C THR A 81 6.26 18.47 -15.25
N ASP A 82 5.46 18.09 -16.25
CA ASP A 82 4.48 18.97 -16.91
C ASP A 82 3.39 19.46 -15.94
N ALA A 83 3.08 18.65 -14.91
CA ALA A 83 2.17 19.04 -13.83
C ALA A 83 2.82 19.95 -12.76
N GLY A 84 4.08 20.33 -12.93
CA GLY A 84 4.81 21.22 -12.02
C GLY A 84 5.35 20.55 -10.76
N LEU A 85 5.40 19.22 -10.71
CA LEU A 85 6.03 18.50 -9.60
C LEU A 85 7.55 18.49 -9.76
N VAL A 86 8.26 18.63 -8.64
CA VAL A 86 9.71 18.48 -8.61
C VAL A 86 10.05 17.00 -8.76
N THR A 87 10.60 16.63 -9.91
CA THR A 87 11.01 15.25 -10.23
C THR A 87 12.50 15.06 -10.01
N LEU A 88 12.87 13.90 -9.48
CA LEU A 88 14.26 13.41 -9.45
C LEU A 88 14.33 12.09 -10.21
N GLU A 89 14.98 12.10 -11.36
CA GLU A 89 15.16 10.93 -12.22
C GLU A 89 16.43 10.15 -11.83
N GLU A 90 16.31 8.83 -11.73
CA GLU A 90 17.43 7.91 -11.53
C GLU A 90 17.34 6.80 -12.59
N ASN A 91 18.17 6.90 -13.62
CA ASN A 91 18.24 5.93 -14.71
C ASN A 91 19.30 4.87 -14.41
N SER A 92 18.98 3.59 -14.67
CA SER A 92 19.90 2.44 -14.53
C SER A 92 20.63 2.39 -13.19
N THR A 93 19.90 2.63 -12.11
CA THR A 93 20.45 2.65 -10.76
C THR A 93 20.27 1.28 -10.10
N GLU A 94 21.35 0.73 -9.56
CA GLU A 94 21.32 -0.48 -8.73
C GLU A 94 20.84 -0.14 -7.32
N CYS A 95 19.53 -0.29 -7.07
CA CYS A 95 18.93 -0.07 -5.77
C CYS A 95 18.23 -1.35 -5.32
N CYS A 96 18.42 -1.75 -4.07
CA CYS A 96 17.73 -2.91 -3.50
C CYS A 96 17.86 -4.22 -4.31
N TYR A 97 19.06 -4.50 -4.84
CA TYR A 97 19.34 -5.73 -5.61
C TYR A 97 18.56 -5.83 -6.93
N ALA A 98 18.26 -4.69 -7.54
CA ALA A 98 17.64 -4.58 -8.86
C ALA A 98 18.25 -3.43 -9.66
N LEU A 99 18.40 -3.62 -10.97
CA LEU A 99 18.65 -2.55 -11.93
C LEU A 99 17.31 -1.92 -12.29
N GLN A 100 17.16 -0.63 -12.02
CA GLN A 100 15.88 0.06 -12.18
C GLN A 100 16.05 1.39 -12.91
N ASP A 101 15.04 1.74 -13.70
CA ASP A 101 14.78 3.12 -14.10
C ASP A 101 13.64 3.64 -13.21
N LYS A 102 13.79 4.84 -12.65
CA LYS A 102 12.81 5.40 -11.71
C LYS A 102 12.78 6.92 -11.72
N VAL A 103 11.61 7.45 -11.37
CA VAL A 103 11.41 8.87 -11.07
C VAL A 103 10.82 9.02 -9.69
N TRP A 104 11.38 9.91 -8.90
CA TRP A 104 10.91 10.28 -7.57
C TRP A 104 10.14 11.59 -7.58
N VAL A 105 9.08 11.64 -6.78
CA VAL A 105 8.39 12.87 -6.38
C VAL A 105 8.10 12.80 -4.88
N ARG A 106 7.74 13.93 -4.27
CA ARG A 106 7.33 13.99 -2.88
C ARG A 106 5.94 14.58 -2.78
N GLY A 107 5.12 13.99 -1.92
CA GLY A 107 3.80 14.54 -1.62
C GLY A 107 3.87 15.73 -0.66
N PRO A 108 2.74 16.41 -0.43
CA PRO A 108 2.68 17.59 0.43
C PRO A 108 3.07 17.30 1.89
N GLY A 109 2.92 16.05 2.35
CA GLY A 109 3.32 15.59 3.68
C GLY A 109 4.77 15.12 3.76
N ASP A 110 5.57 15.37 2.71
CA ASP A 110 6.97 14.97 2.58
C ASP A 110 7.17 13.46 2.31
N GLU A 111 6.09 12.71 2.08
CA GLU A 111 6.15 11.29 1.75
C GLU A 111 6.76 11.05 0.36
N PRO A 112 7.81 10.21 0.25
CA PRO A 112 8.45 9.93 -1.03
C PRO A 112 7.65 8.90 -1.84
N TRP A 113 7.53 9.19 -3.14
CA TRP A 113 6.90 8.32 -4.13
C TRP A 113 7.86 8.07 -5.29
N GLU A 114 7.95 6.81 -5.72
CA GLU A 114 8.64 6.43 -6.95
C GLU A 114 7.68 5.85 -8.00
N VAL A 115 7.92 6.15 -9.27
CA VAL A 115 7.41 5.33 -10.39
C VAL A 115 8.60 4.67 -11.02
N TYR A 116 8.60 3.34 -11.11
CA TYR A 116 9.78 2.60 -11.50
C TYR A 116 9.47 1.31 -12.26
N THR A 117 10.47 0.78 -12.95
CA THR A 117 10.44 -0.57 -13.52
C THR A 117 11.68 -1.36 -13.10
N VAL A 118 11.53 -2.67 -12.91
CA VAL A 118 12.67 -3.58 -12.66
C VAL A 118 13.15 -4.13 -14.00
N LYS A 119 14.41 -3.85 -14.35
CA LYS A 119 15.02 -4.31 -15.61
C LYS A 119 15.77 -5.62 -15.44
N ALA A 120 16.44 -5.78 -14.30
CA ALA A 120 17.20 -6.97 -13.98
C ALA A 120 17.37 -7.10 -12.47
N ASP A 121 17.62 -8.31 -11.98
CA ASP A 121 18.17 -8.52 -10.64
C ASP A 121 19.64 -8.06 -10.60
N SER A 122 20.06 -7.48 -9.48
CA SER A 122 21.44 -7.09 -9.22
C SER A 122 21.95 -7.74 -7.93
N PRO A 123 23.20 -8.22 -7.86
CA PRO A 123 23.78 -8.77 -6.63
C PRO A 123 24.15 -7.68 -5.61
N THR A 124 24.13 -6.41 -6.01
CA THR A 124 24.59 -5.25 -5.23
C THR A 124 23.41 -4.35 -4.83
N CYS A 125 23.48 -3.78 -3.63
CA CYS A 125 22.55 -2.76 -3.16
C CYS A 125 23.31 -1.45 -2.93
N ARG A 126 23.12 -0.46 -3.80
CA ARG A 126 23.64 0.89 -3.56
C ARG A 126 22.55 1.66 -2.79
N ARG A 127 22.82 2.00 -1.54
CA ARG A 127 21.93 2.87 -0.77
C ARG A 127 21.83 4.21 -1.51
N PRO A 128 20.63 4.74 -1.82
CA PRO A 128 20.54 6.07 -2.40
C PRO A 128 21.21 7.07 -1.46
N PRO A 129 21.90 8.10 -1.98
CA PRO A 129 22.49 9.12 -1.14
C PRO A 129 21.37 9.71 -0.27
N LYS A 130 21.61 9.75 1.05
CA LYS A 130 20.71 10.42 1.98
C LYS A 130 20.57 11.85 1.48
N ALA A 131 19.37 12.26 1.05
CA ALA A 131 19.10 13.66 0.74
C ALA A 131 19.43 14.45 2.00
N THR A 132 20.59 15.09 2.01
CA THR A 132 20.96 16.02 3.08
C THR A 132 19.96 17.15 2.98
N ALA A 133 19.12 17.28 4.01
CA ALA A 133 18.22 18.41 4.14
C ALA A 133 19.04 19.69 3.98
N ALA A 134 18.76 20.45 2.92
CA ALA A 134 19.24 21.82 2.83
C ALA A 134 18.74 22.58 4.07
N PRO A 135 19.55 23.47 4.66
CA PRO A 135 19.13 24.23 5.83
C PRO A 135 17.86 25.01 5.48
N ARG A 136 16.81 24.79 6.28
CA ARG A 136 15.51 25.45 6.11
C ARG A 136 15.73 26.97 6.22
N PRO A 137 15.34 27.78 5.22
CA PRO A 137 15.42 29.23 5.38
C PRO A 137 14.50 29.69 6.52
N PRO A 138 14.85 30.76 7.25
CA PRO A 138 14.03 31.26 8.35
C PRO A 138 12.63 31.63 7.84
N ARG A 139 11.61 31.27 8.64
CA ARG A 139 10.21 31.59 8.38
C ARG A 139 9.98 33.08 8.57
N SER A 140 10.13 33.83 7.49
CA SER A 140 9.57 35.18 7.36
C SER A 140 9.26 35.43 5.89
N SER A 141 8.07 34.99 5.48
CA SER A 141 7.39 35.51 4.29
C SER A 141 5.95 35.82 4.68
N PRO A 142 5.40 36.95 4.21
CA PRO A 142 4.05 37.40 4.57
C PRO A 142 2.99 36.44 3.99
N PRO A 143 1.75 36.45 4.53
CA PRO A 143 0.72 35.54 4.08
C PRO A 143 0.41 35.76 2.60
N VAL A 144 0.54 34.68 1.82
CA VAL A 144 0.03 34.63 0.44
C VAL A 144 -1.47 34.88 0.48
N ALA A 145 -1.93 35.87 -0.29
CA ALA A 145 -3.34 36.20 -0.41
C ALA A 145 -4.14 34.96 -0.84
N ARG A 146 -5.19 34.66 -0.08
CA ARG A 146 -6.11 33.56 -0.33
C ARG A 146 -6.81 33.83 -1.67
N LEU A 147 -6.61 32.96 -2.66
CA LEU A 147 -7.46 32.94 -3.85
C LEU A 147 -8.91 32.70 -3.42
N PRO A 148 -9.90 33.44 -3.96
CA PRO A 148 -11.30 33.17 -3.69
C PRO A 148 -11.67 31.79 -4.26
N PRO A 149 -12.60 31.05 -3.60
CA PRO A 149 -13.04 29.76 -4.11
C PRO A 149 -13.70 29.94 -5.48
N ALA A 150 -13.30 29.10 -6.44
CA ALA A 150 -14.01 28.96 -7.70
C ALA A 150 -15.45 28.50 -7.42
N THR A 151 -16.42 29.27 -7.89
CA THR A 151 -17.83 28.88 -7.84
C THR A 151 -18.01 27.62 -8.68
N ALA A 152 -18.24 26.48 -8.03
CA ALA A 152 -18.61 25.26 -8.72
C ALA A 152 -20.01 25.47 -9.33
N ALA A 153 -20.11 25.34 -10.66
CA ALA A 153 -21.39 25.19 -11.32
C ALA A 153 -22.06 23.89 -10.84
N PRO A 154 -23.39 23.88 -10.60
CA PRO A 154 -24.08 22.67 -10.20
C PRO A 154 -24.05 21.62 -11.32
N PRO A 155 -23.93 20.32 -10.99
CA PRO A 155 -24.03 19.25 -11.98
C PRO A 155 -25.45 19.21 -12.57
N PRO A 156 -25.62 18.86 -13.86
CA PRO A 156 -26.95 18.65 -14.42
C PRO A 156 -27.64 17.44 -13.77
N GLU A 157 -28.92 17.61 -13.45
CA GLU A 157 -29.78 16.60 -12.85
C GLU A 157 -29.85 15.33 -13.72
N SER A 158 -29.67 14.16 -13.09
CA SER A 158 -30.01 12.87 -13.70
C SER A 158 -31.52 12.62 -13.57
N PRO A 159 -32.25 12.32 -14.67
CA PRO A 159 -33.64 11.95 -14.57
C PRO A 159 -33.83 10.57 -13.94
N ALA A 160 -34.90 10.47 -13.16
CA ALA A 160 -35.26 9.37 -12.28
C ALA A 160 -35.58 8.04 -12.98
N SER A 161 -35.38 6.98 -12.19
CA SER A 161 -35.70 5.57 -12.37
C SER A 161 -37.04 5.27 -13.08
N GLN A 162 -37.00 4.32 -14.01
CA GLN A 162 -38.16 3.49 -14.33
C GLN A 162 -37.93 2.08 -13.77
N GLN A 163 -38.74 1.74 -12.75
CA GLN A 163 -38.91 0.37 -12.26
C GLN A 163 -39.74 -0.42 -13.28
N ALA A 164 -39.26 -1.60 -13.66
CA ALA A 164 -40.04 -2.63 -14.33
C ALA A 164 -40.46 -3.72 -13.31
N PRO A 165 -41.61 -4.38 -13.51
CA PRO A 165 -42.35 -5.04 -12.44
C PRO A 165 -41.77 -6.40 -12.02
N SER A 166 -42.04 -6.73 -10.76
CA SER A 166 -41.73 -8.02 -10.14
C SER A 166 -42.63 -9.13 -10.70
N THR A 167 -42.01 -10.23 -11.12
CA THR A 167 -42.71 -11.50 -11.28
C THR A 167 -42.06 -12.54 -10.37
N SER A 168 -42.75 -12.80 -9.27
CA SER A 168 -42.51 -13.91 -8.36
C SER A 168 -42.78 -15.25 -9.06
N ARG A 169 -41.80 -16.15 -9.06
CA ARG A 169 -42.05 -17.59 -9.22
C ARG A 169 -41.00 -18.40 -8.47
N ARG A 170 -41.40 -18.91 -7.30
CA ARG A 170 -40.75 -20.04 -6.62
C ARG A 170 -40.93 -21.32 -7.45
N PRO A 171 -39.96 -22.24 -7.38
CA PRO A 171 -40.27 -23.64 -7.21
C PRO A 171 -39.71 -24.18 -5.89
N ALA A 172 -40.40 -25.19 -5.38
CA ALA A 172 -40.15 -25.84 -4.10
C ALA A 172 -39.13 -26.99 -4.22
N GLY A 173 -38.44 -27.24 -3.10
CA GLY A 173 -37.95 -28.57 -2.72
C GLY A 173 -36.49 -28.88 -3.06
N VAL A 174 -35.69 -29.13 -2.03
CA VAL A 174 -34.79 -30.30 -1.81
C VAL A 174 -33.90 -30.00 -0.58
N PRO A 175 -33.60 -30.98 0.30
CA PRO A 175 -33.40 -30.76 1.74
C PRO A 175 -31.94 -30.52 2.16
N ALA A 176 -31.78 -30.03 3.40
CA ALA A 176 -30.50 -29.74 4.05
C ALA A 176 -29.69 -31.00 4.38
N PRO A 177 -28.34 -30.96 4.33
CA PRO A 177 -27.52 -31.99 4.93
C PRO A 177 -27.23 -31.69 6.41
N HIS A 178 -27.33 -32.77 7.17
CA HIS A 178 -27.00 -32.99 8.56
C HIS A 178 -25.71 -32.32 9.07
N SER A 179 -25.80 -31.79 10.28
CA SER A 179 -24.68 -31.47 11.16
C SER A 179 -24.22 -32.74 11.89
N ASP A 180 -22.93 -33.04 11.87
CA ASP A 180 -22.29 -33.94 12.84
C ASP A 180 -21.18 -33.17 13.58
N PRO A 181 -21.03 -33.31 14.91
CA PRO A 181 -20.14 -32.48 15.71
C PRO A 181 -18.80 -33.16 16.00
N ARG A 182 -17.84 -32.33 16.44
CA ARG A 182 -16.53 -32.64 17.04
C ARG A 182 -15.40 -32.76 16.02
N GLU A 183 -14.61 -31.69 15.92
CA GLU A 183 -13.18 -31.73 16.23
C GLU A 183 -12.76 -30.35 16.79
N ASP A 184 -12.25 -30.38 18.02
CA ASP A 184 -11.77 -29.25 18.80
C ASP A 184 -10.24 -29.16 18.62
N HIS A 185 -9.80 -28.21 17.79
CA HIS A 185 -8.40 -27.79 17.78
C HIS A 185 -8.31 -26.26 17.79
N GLY A 186 -7.96 -25.71 18.95
CA GLY A 186 -7.19 -24.46 19.08
C GLY A 186 -7.96 -23.17 18.77
N ARG A 187 -8.89 -22.79 19.65
CA ARG A 187 -9.63 -21.53 19.58
C ARG A 187 -8.75 -20.31 19.90
N TRP A 188 -8.09 -19.76 18.89
CA TRP A 188 -7.72 -18.33 18.91
C TRP A 188 -8.99 -17.47 18.86
N PRO A 189 -9.03 -16.31 19.54
CA PRO A 189 -10.22 -15.47 19.53
C PRO A 189 -10.54 -15.02 18.10
N ARG A 190 -11.67 -15.52 17.60
CA ARG A 190 -12.24 -15.17 16.29
C ARG A 190 -12.79 -13.75 16.38
N THR A 191 -12.16 -12.87 15.61
CA THR A 191 -12.61 -11.50 15.29
C THR A 191 -12.26 -10.43 16.33
N ILE A 192 -11.27 -9.60 15.97
CA ILE A 192 -11.11 -8.24 16.51
C ILE A 192 -12.13 -7.36 15.80
N THR A 193 -13.05 -6.75 16.55
CA THR A 193 -14.01 -5.79 15.98
C THR A 193 -13.49 -4.37 16.13
N TYR A 194 -13.49 -3.62 15.02
CA TYR A 194 -13.13 -2.21 15.00
C TYR A 194 -14.39 -1.38 15.22
N ARG A 195 -14.50 -0.69 16.36
CA ARG A 195 -15.65 0.19 16.69
C ARG A 195 -15.12 1.52 17.22
N ASN A 196 -15.60 2.63 16.66
CA ASN A 196 -15.25 4.00 17.08
C ASN A 196 -13.73 4.29 17.15
N GLY A 197 -12.95 3.78 16.19
CA GLY A 197 -11.53 4.15 16.07
C GLY A 197 -10.59 3.54 17.11
N ARG A 198 -11.01 2.53 17.88
CA ARG A 198 -10.13 1.75 18.79
C ARG A 198 -10.27 0.25 18.57
N LEU A 199 -9.13 -0.44 18.65
CA LEU A 199 -9.04 -1.89 18.78
C LEU A 199 -9.61 -2.30 20.14
N GLN A 200 -10.65 -3.15 20.15
CA GLN A 200 -11.13 -3.76 21.39
C GLN A 200 -10.54 -5.16 21.57
N PRO A 201 -10.12 -5.54 22.79
CA PRO A 201 -9.70 -6.90 23.07
C PRO A 201 -10.88 -7.87 22.92
N PRO A 202 -10.63 -9.15 22.60
CA PRO A 202 -11.68 -10.12 22.39
C PRO A 202 -12.53 -10.30 23.65
N GLY A 203 -13.85 -10.14 23.51
CA GLY A 203 -14.80 -10.32 24.59
C GLY A 203 -14.81 -11.77 25.09
N TYR A 204 -14.45 -11.97 26.36
CA TYR A 204 -14.72 -13.23 27.04
C TYR A 204 -16.23 -13.32 27.30
N ALA A 205 -16.89 -14.30 26.68
CA ALA A 205 -18.25 -14.66 27.06
C ALA A 205 -18.19 -15.33 28.44
N SER A 206 -18.53 -14.58 29.48
CA SER A 206 -18.86 -15.12 30.79
C SER A 206 -20.10 -15.99 30.66
N ARG A 207 -19.97 -17.28 30.96
CA ARG A 207 -21.12 -18.18 31.09
C ARG A 207 -21.89 -17.76 32.34
N GLY A 208 -23.10 -17.25 32.15
CA GLY A 208 -24.07 -17.11 33.23
C GLY A 208 -24.50 -18.50 33.71
N THR A 209 -24.52 -18.65 35.02
CA THR A 209 -25.07 -19.78 35.79
C THR A 209 -26.58 -19.91 35.62
#